data_AF-A0A089Q3K4-F1
#
_entry.id   AF-A0A089Q3K4-F1
#
_cell.length_a   1.000
_cell.length_b   1.000
_cell.length_c   1.000
_cell.angle_alpha   90.00
_cell.angle_beta   90.00
_cell.angle_gamma   90.00
#
_symmetry.space_group_name_H-M   'P 1'
#
loop_
_entity.id
_entity.type
_entity.pdbx_description
1 polymer ?
#
loop_
_entity_poly.entity_id
_entity_poly.type
_entity_poly.pdbx_seq_one_letter_code
_entity_poly.pdbx_strand_id
1 'polypeptide(L)'
;MIFHDEDDGDAIRRMDLPPRHRLIAKQSLGIPGDDFRRQMAIKLNIDLYSDKDYVWVIDSDYLLLDFVSESDFFAQGRPIWLMRPWDNEPSLRWRKPTADVLGFDPPHQFMDRAQYVFARPVLQRIREAIPREKIFHPGMPPSEFMIYGAFAHRYTNDAYEWRFVDDAAPSLSYEVNQRPPTYAELDPHVGLSAAAGSKYCVFWSYWILSEIKMVEFLRDACAAHGIDDAGLKAHLDAELTASRDRLIERLCADREAVDADRRAKDEVIERLSREIVAINEDRSAKDELINRLVREIDVINDDREKKDHVIRVLSGGQ
;
A
#
# COMPACT_ATOMS: atom_id res chain seq x y z
N MET A 1 1.92 -0.30 -24.84
CA MET A 1 0.64 0.41 -24.67
C MET A 1 0.74 1.18 -23.38
N ILE A 2 0.36 2.46 -23.38
CA ILE A 2 0.49 3.35 -22.22
C ILE A 2 -0.89 3.91 -21.89
N PHE A 3 -1.30 3.76 -20.64
CA PHE A 3 -2.49 4.41 -20.10
C PHE A 3 -2.07 5.68 -19.37
N HIS A 4 -2.77 6.78 -19.62
CA HIS A 4 -2.36 8.09 -19.16
C HIS A 4 -3.56 8.98 -18.84
N ASP A 5 -3.35 10.03 -18.04
CA ASP A 5 -4.35 11.05 -17.78
C ASP A 5 -4.38 12.08 -18.93
N GLU A 6 -5.40 12.95 -18.99
CA GLU A 6 -5.62 13.83 -20.15
C GLU A 6 -4.39 14.67 -20.53
N ASP A 7 -3.67 15.17 -19.52
CA ASP A 7 -2.58 16.12 -19.68
C ASP A 7 -1.31 15.51 -20.32
N ASP A 8 -1.11 14.20 -20.18
CA ASP A 8 0.11 13.52 -20.64
C ASP A 8 0.05 13.03 -22.10
N GLY A 9 -1.16 13.03 -22.69
CA GLY A 9 -1.42 12.35 -23.95
C GLY A 9 -0.58 12.87 -25.12
N ASP A 10 -0.30 14.17 -25.15
CA ASP A 10 0.48 14.78 -26.21
C ASP A 10 1.97 14.47 -26.11
N ALA A 11 2.53 14.44 -24.90
CA ALA A 11 3.92 14.06 -24.68
C ALA A 11 4.16 12.60 -25.09
N ILE A 12 3.27 11.70 -24.67
CA ILE A 12 3.33 10.27 -25.01
C ILE A 12 3.25 10.06 -26.52
N ARG A 13 2.31 10.71 -27.22
CA ARG A 13 2.15 10.56 -28.68
C ARG A 13 3.36 11.04 -29.49
N ARG A 14 4.19 11.90 -28.91
CA ARG A 14 5.41 12.44 -29.56
C ARG A 14 6.66 11.60 -29.31
N MET A 15 6.56 10.52 -28.52
CA MET A 15 7.69 9.62 -28.30
C MET A 15 8.16 9.02 -29.63
N ASP A 16 9.45 9.21 -29.92
CA ASP A 16 10.09 8.55 -31.06
C ASP A 16 10.32 7.08 -30.71
N LEU A 17 9.93 6.20 -31.62
CA LEU A 17 9.99 4.76 -31.40
C LEU A 17 10.88 4.12 -32.45
N PRO A 18 11.68 3.10 -32.07
CA PRO A 18 12.43 2.34 -33.05
C PRO A 18 11.50 1.70 -34.09
N PRO A 19 12.01 1.39 -35.29
CA PRO A 19 11.24 0.70 -36.32
C PRO A 19 10.55 -0.56 -35.78
N ARG A 20 9.35 -0.87 -36.31
CA ARG A 20 8.52 -2.02 -35.92
C ARG A 20 7.86 -1.93 -34.54
N HIS A 21 8.04 -0.83 -33.81
CA HIS A 21 7.31 -0.57 -32.58
C HIS A 21 6.07 0.27 -32.88
N ARG A 22 5.00 0.01 -32.12
CA ARG A 22 3.77 0.79 -32.18
C ARG A 22 3.39 1.21 -30.78
N LEU A 23 3.33 2.52 -30.56
CA LEU A 23 2.75 3.07 -29.35
C LEU A 23 1.23 3.15 -29.50
N ILE A 24 0.56 2.68 -28.45
CA ILE A 24 -0.89 2.81 -28.28
C ILE A 24 -1.06 3.58 -26.99
N ALA A 25 -1.42 4.85 -27.10
CA ALA A 25 -1.77 5.71 -25.98
C ALA A 25 -3.28 5.63 -25.73
N LYS A 26 -3.68 5.41 -24.48
CA LYS A 26 -5.08 5.32 -24.06
C LYS A 26 -5.28 6.22 -22.86
N GLN A 27 -6.33 7.02 -22.90
CA GLN A 27 -6.76 7.75 -21.71
C GLN A 27 -7.22 6.76 -20.63
N SER A 28 -6.85 7.04 -19.38
CA SER A 28 -7.27 6.28 -18.21
C SER A 28 -8.79 6.29 -18.04
N LEU A 29 -9.32 5.35 -17.27
CA LEU A 29 -10.75 5.29 -16.99
C LEU A 29 -11.12 6.46 -16.08
N GLY A 30 -12.10 7.28 -16.49
CA GLY A 30 -12.61 8.43 -15.73
C GLY A 30 -13.42 8.06 -14.48
N ILE A 31 -12.90 7.18 -13.63
CA ILE A 31 -13.54 6.70 -12.40
C ILE A 31 -13.07 7.55 -11.22
N PRO A 32 -13.86 8.46 -10.64
CA PRO A 32 -13.35 9.40 -9.63
C PRO A 32 -12.72 8.72 -8.39
N GLY A 33 -11.57 9.23 -7.92
CA GLY A 33 -11.14 9.10 -6.52
C GLY A 33 -10.17 7.98 -6.13
N ASP A 34 -9.61 7.19 -7.05
CA ASP A 34 -8.63 6.14 -6.70
C ASP A 34 -7.76 5.67 -7.88
N ASP A 35 -6.58 6.27 -8.06
CA ASP A 35 -5.66 5.93 -9.15
C ASP A 35 -5.13 4.50 -9.06
N PHE A 36 -4.94 3.99 -7.85
CA PHE A 36 -4.48 2.62 -7.64
C PHE A 36 -5.52 1.61 -8.15
N ARG A 37 -6.80 1.79 -7.80
CA ARG A 37 -7.88 0.92 -8.30
C ARG A 37 -8.10 1.07 -9.80
N ARG A 38 -7.93 2.27 -10.37
CA ARG A 38 -7.98 2.49 -11.82
C ARG A 38 -6.92 1.66 -12.55
N GLN A 39 -5.68 1.76 -12.09
CA GLN A 39 -4.56 1.00 -12.65
C GLN A 39 -4.77 -0.51 -12.51
N MET A 40 -5.21 -0.98 -11.34
CA MET A 40 -5.57 -2.37 -11.09
C MET A 40 -6.63 -2.86 -12.09
N ALA A 41 -7.71 -2.08 -12.28
CA ALA A 41 -8.78 -2.42 -13.22
C ALA A 41 -8.30 -2.46 -14.67
N ILE A 42 -7.46 -1.51 -15.09
CA ILE A 42 -6.86 -1.47 -16.42
C ILE A 42 -6.03 -2.73 -16.67
N LYS A 43 -5.13 -3.09 -15.74
CA LYS A 43 -4.26 -4.26 -15.87
C LYS A 43 -5.05 -5.56 -15.93
N LEU A 44 -6.08 -5.72 -15.09
CA LEU A 44 -6.95 -6.91 -15.09
C LEU A 44 -7.90 -6.99 -16.29
N ASN A 45 -8.04 -5.91 -17.08
CA ASN A 45 -8.83 -5.87 -18.31
C ASN A 45 -7.97 -5.58 -19.55
N ILE A 46 -6.65 -5.79 -19.48
CA ILE A 46 -5.72 -5.41 -20.55
C ILE A 46 -5.99 -6.17 -21.86
N ASP A 47 -6.64 -7.33 -21.80
CA ASP A 47 -7.07 -8.12 -22.96
C ASP A 47 -8.21 -7.47 -23.77
N LEU A 48 -8.89 -6.46 -23.22
CA LEU A 48 -9.84 -5.63 -23.98
C LEU A 48 -9.12 -4.63 -24.91
N TYR A 49 -7.83 -4.40 -24.68
CA TYR A 49 -7.04 -3.40 -25.39
C TYR A 49 -5.88 -4.00 -26.20
N SER A 50 -5.65 -5.31 -26.08
CA SER A 50 -4.60 -6.04 -26.78
C SER A 50 -5.14 -7.35 -27.35
N ASP A 51 -4.77 -7.66 -28.58
CA ASP A 51 -5.07 -8.94 -29.24
C ASP A 51 -3.98 -10.00 -29.01
N LYS A 52 -2.89 -9.64 -28.33
CA LYS A 52 -1.74 -10.53 -28.08
C LYS A 52 -2.05 -11.61 -27.07
N ASP A 53 -1.46 -12.78 -27.29
CA ASP A 53 -1.62 -13.94 -26.41
C ASP A 53 -1.03 -13.70 -25.02
N TYR A 54 0.08 -12.95 -24.98
CA TYR A 54 0.78 -12.56 -23.77
C TYR A 54 1.02 -11.07 -23.73
N VAL A 55 0.89 -10.47 -22.55
CA VAL A 55 1.17 -9.06 -22.29
C VAL A 55 2.08 -8.98 -21.07
N TRP A 56 3.29 -8.42 -21.26
CA TRP A 56 4.11 -8.03 -20.12
C TRP A 56 3.53 -6.77 -19.50
N VAL A 57 3.09 -6.88 -18.25
CA VAL A 57 2.42 -5.80 -17.51
C VAL A 57 3.40 -5.24 -16.50
N ILE A 58 3.76 -3.98 -16.70
CA ILE A 58 4.69 -3.25 -15.83
C ILE A 58 4.06 -1.95 -15.34
N ASP A 59 4.63 -1.42 -14.28
CA ASP A 59 4.32 -0.09 -13.77
C ASP A 59 5.20 0.97 -14.43
N SER A 60 4.83 2.23 -14.26
CA SER A 60 5.60 3.37 -14.79
C SER A 60 6.91 3.58 -14.05
N ASP A 61 7.07 2.99 -12.87
CA ASP A 61 8.28 3.03 -12.03
C ASP A 61 9.26 1.89 -12.38
N TYR A 62 9.31 1.48 -13.65
CA TYR A 62 10.28 0.52 -14.19
C TYR A 62 11.33 1.26 -15.02
N LEU A 63 12.60 0.88 -14.85
CA LEU A 63 13.71 1.36 -15.68
C LEU A 63 14.40 0.18 -16.34
N LEU A 64 14.31 0.09 -17.67
CA LEU A 64 15.04 -0.91 -18.45
C LEU A 64 16.53 -0.55 -18.51
N LEU A 65 17.38 -1.50 -18.13
CA LEU A 65 18.84 -1.34 -18.12
C LEU A 65 19.52 -2.14 -19.24
N ASP A 66 18.88 -3.21 -19.71
CA ASP A 66 19.43 -4.10 -20.74
C ASP A 66 18.31 -4.70 -21.62
N PHE A 67 18.70 -5.41 -22.66
CA PHE A 67 17.80 -6.10 -23.58
C PHE A 67 17.04 -7.24 -22.90
N VAL A 68 15.72 -7.09 -22.84
CA VAL A 68 14.80 -8.14 -22.42
C VAL A 68 14.31 -8.94 -23.63
N SER A 69 14.20 -10.24 -23.44
CA SER A 69 13.87 -11.23 -24.47
C SER A 69 12.79 -12.18 -23.98
N GLU A 70 12.19 -12.94 -24.88
CA GLU A 70 11.21 -13.96 -24.53
C GLU A 70 11.76 -15.00 -23.54
N SER A 71 13.02 -15.42 -23.70
CA SER A 71 13.66 -16.40 -22.81
C SER A 71 13.83 -15.91 -21.37
N ASP A 72 13.72 -14.60 -21.12
CA ASP A 72 13.76 -14.04 -19.77
C ASP A 72 12.43 -14.27 -19.03
N PHE A 73 11.32 -14.40 -19.75
CA PHE A 73 9.98 -14.53 -19.18
C PHE A 73 9.36 -15.90 -19.39
N PHE A 74 9.90 -16.74 -20.29
CA PHE A 74 9.31 -18.00 -20.68
C PHE A 74 10.25 -19.18 -20.41
N ALA A 75 9.66 -20.29 -19.96
CA ALA A 75 10.31 -21.58 -19.87
C ALA A 75 9.37 -22.66 -20.43
N GLN A 76 9.91 -23.53 -21.27
CA GLN A 76 9.14 -24.61 -21.91
C GLN A 76 7.88 -24.10 -22.66
N GLY A 77 7.98 -22.92 -23.29
CA GLY A 77 6.88 -22.30 -24.01
C GLY A 77 5.77 -21.70 -23.14
N ARG A 78 5.97 -21.62 -21.82
CA ARG A 78 5.02 -21.03 -20.87
C ARG A 78 5.64 -19.85 -20.13
N PRO A 79 4.86 -18.81 -19.81
CA PRO A 79 5.34 -17.73 -18.97
C PRO A 79 5.71 -18.25 -17.57
N ILE A 80 6.79 -17.74 -17.03
CA ILE A 80 7.25 -18.02 -15.67
C ILE A 80 6.45 -17.12 -14.72
N TRP A 81 5.96 -17.68 -13.61
CA TRP A 81 5.40 -16.90 -12.51
C TRP A 81 6.11 -17.28 -11.21
N LEU A 82 6.66 -16.27 -10.54
CA LEU A 82 7.41 -16.44 -9.31
C LEU A 82 6.48 -16.34 -8.09
N MET A 83 6.66 -17.25 -7.13
CA MET A 83 5.84 -17.33 -5.92
C MET A 83 6.67 -17.53 -4.66
N ARG A 84 6.12 -17.17 -3.51
CA ARG A 84 6.72 -17.40 -2.19
C ARG A 84 5.70 -17.93 -1.17
N PRO A 85 6.16 -18.64 -0.12
CA PRO A 85 5.36 -18.83 1.08
C PRO A 85 4.96 -17.48 1.72
N TRP A 86 3.93 -17.52 2.55
CA TRP A 86 3.52 -16.36 3.37
C TRP A 86 4.38 -16.25 4.64
N ASP A 87 5.68 -15.99 4.47
CA ASP A 87 6.65 -15.95 5.58
C ASP A 87 7.25 -14.56 5.84
N ASN A 88 6.85 -13.54 5.07
CA ASN A 88 7.30 -12.15 5.24
C ASN A 88 6.15 -11.19 5.61
N GLU A 89 6.37 -10.38 6.64
CA GLU A 89 5.33 -9.59 7.31
C GLU A 89 4.63 -8.55 6.42
N PRO A 90 5.33 -7.83 5.51
CA PRO A 90 4.62 -6.79 4.76
C PRO A 90 3.75 -7.31 3.62
N SER A 91 4.04 -8.50 3.06
CA SER A 91 3.24 -9.06 1.98
C SER A 91 1.87 -9.52 2.49
N LEU A 92 1.76 -9.86 3.78
CA LEU A 92 0.52 -10.30 4.43
C LEU A 92 -0.62 -9.29 4.26
N ARG A 93 -0.31 -8.00 4.09
CA ARG A 93 -1.31 -6.95 3.83
C ARG A 93 -2.17 -7.24 2.60
N TRP A 94 -1.63 -7.98 1.62
CA TRP A 94 -2.33 -8.32 0.39
C TRP A 94 -3.18 -9.58 0.49
N ARG A 95 -2.90 -10.47 1.45
CA ARG A 95 -3.52 -11.79 1.52
C ARG A 95 -5.02 -11.70 1.74
N LYS A 96 -5.44 -11.00 2.79
CA LYS A 96 -6.88 -10.87 3.14
C LYS A 96 -7.68 -10.14 2.05
N PRO A 97 -7.28 -8.94 1.58
CA PRO A 97 -8.01 -8.28 0.48
C PRO A 97 -8.13 -9.14 -0.79
N THR A 98 -7.06 -9.86 -1.14
CA THR A 98 -7.07 -10.77 -2.29
C THR A 98 -8.02 -11.94 -2.06
N ALA A 99 -8.03 -12.52 -0.85
CA ALA A 99 -8.94 -13.59 -0.48
C ALA A 99 -10.41 -13.16 -0.55
N ASP A 100 -10.72 -11.95 -0.07
CA ASP A 100 -12.06 -11.38 -0.08
C ASP A 100 -12.57 -11.19 -1.54
N VAL A 101 -11.70 -10.76 -2.46
CA VAL A 101 -12.04 -10.65 -3.89
C VAL A 101 -12.26 -12.03 -4.51
N LEU A 102 -11.33 -12.95 -4.30
CA LEU A 102 -11.30 -14.27 -4.95
C LEU A 102 -12.28 -15.29 -4.36
N GLY A 103 -12.73 -15.09 -3.11
CA GLY A 103 -13.55 -16.05 -2.37
C GLY A 103 -12.78 -17.28 -1.88
N PHE A 104 -11.46 -17.24 -1.89
CA PHE A 104 -10.59 -18.28 -1.33
C PHE A 104 -9.28 -17.68 -0.85
N ASP A 105 -8.65 -18.30 0.14
CA ASP A 105 -7.34 -17.88 0.66
C ASP A 105 -6.21 -18.25 -0.33
N PRO A 106 -5.43 -17.27 -0.84
CA PRO A 106 -4.31 -17.54 -1.73
C PRO A 106 -3.24 -18.42 -1.04
N PRO A 107 -2.78 -19.52 -1.67
CA PRO A 107 -1.84 -20.44 -1.02
C PRO A 107 -0.43 -19.84 -0.87
N HIS A 108 -0.09 -18.89 -1.73
CA HIS A 108 1.24 -18.28 -1.85
C HIS A 108 1.12 -16.77 -2.06
N GLN A 109 2.24 -16.08 -1.86
CA GLN A 109 2.47 -14.73 -2.35
C GLN A 109 2.88 -14.81 -3.82
N PHE A 110 2.34 -13.93 -4.66
CA PHE A 110 2.52 -13.92 -6.13
C PHE A 110 3.08 -12.60 -6.69
N MET A 111 3.53 -11.68 -5.84
CA MET A 111 3.93 -10.31 -6.20
C MET A 111 5.34 -9.96 -5.67
N ASP A 112 6.19 -10.95 -5.45
CA ASP A 112 7.51 -10.70 -4.86
C ASP A 112 8.48 -10.15 -5.91
N ARG A 113 8.54 -10.82 -7.07
CA ARG A 113 9.43 -10.46 -8.17
C ARG A 113 8.65 -9.88 -9.34
N ALA A 114 9.13 -8.77 -9.87
CA ALA A 114 8.51 -7.95 -10.90
C ALA A 114 8.51 -8.56 -12.32
N GLN A 115 8.00 -9.79 -12.50
CA GLN A 115 8.04 -10.55 -13.77
C GLN A 115 6.63 -10.94 -14.22
N TYR A 116 5.76 -9.95 -14.43
CA TYR A 116 4.33 -10.18 -14.62
C TYR A 116 3.93 -10.28 -16.10
N VAL A 117 3.90 -11.49 -16.63
CA VAL A 117 3.35 -11.76 -17.97
C VAL A 117 1.95 -12.32 -17.87
N PHE A 118 0.97 -11.56 -18.37
CA PHE A 118 -0.43 -11.96 -18.37
C PHE A 118 -0.77 -12.70 -19.66
N ALA A 119 -1.35 -13.88 -19.53
CA ALA A 119 -1.91 -14.68 -20.60
C ALA A 119 -3.37 -14.27 -20.84
N ARG A 120 -3.70 -13.99 -22.09
CA ARG A 120 -5.03 -13.52 -22.51
C ARG A 120 -6.18 -14.45 -22.08
N PRO A 121 -6.09 -15.79 -22.22
CA PRO A 121 -7.17 -16.68 -21.78
C PRO A 121 -7.45 -16.61 -20.26
N VAL A 122 -6.43 -16.32 -19.45
CA VAL A 122 -6.58 -16.17 -17.99
C VAL A 122 -7.30 -14.88 -17.66
N LEU A 123 -6.95 -13.76 -18.31
CA LEU A 123 -7.64 -12.48 -18.15
C LEU A 123 -9.14 -12.57 -18.49
N GLN A 124 -9.47 -13.28 -19.57
CA GLN A 124 -10.85 -13.51 -19.96
C GLN A 124 -11.62 -14.24 -18.84
N ARG A 125 -11.04 -15.32 -18.30
CA ARG A 125 -11.62 -16.07 -17.18
C ARG A 125 -11.73 -15.25 -15.90
N ILE A 126 -10.74 -14.40 -15.60
CA ILE A 126 -10.80 -13.47 -14.45
C ILE A 126 -11.97 -12.51 -14.61
N ARG A 127 -12.13 -11.88 -15.79
CA ARG A 127 -13.23 -10.94 -16.05
C ARG A 127 -14.61 -11.62 -15.94
N GLU A 128 -14.73 -12.87 -16.35
CA GLU A 128 -15.96 -13.66 -16.23
C GLU A 128 -16.25 -14.05 -14.78
N ALA A 129 -15.22 -14.40 -14.01
CA ALA A 129 -15.37 -14.94 -12.66
C ALA A 129 -15.43 -13.88 -11.55
N ILE A 130 -14.81 -12.72 -11.75
CA ILE A 130 -14.67 -11.67 -10.73
C ILE A 130 -15.49 -10.45 -11.15
N PRO A 131 -16.61 -10.16 -10.46
CA PRO A 131 -17.39 -8.96 -10.70
C PRO A 131 -16.53 -7.70 -10.48
N ARG A 132 -16.67 -6.72 -11.37
CA ARG A 132 -15.87 -5.48 -11.34
C ARG A 132 -16.06 -4.72 -10.02
N GLU A 133 -17.23 -4.81 -9.42
CA GLU A 133 -17.60 -4.16 -8.17
C GLU A 133 -16.70 -4.61 -7.01
N LYS A 134 -16.19 -5.85 -7.06
CA LYS A 134 -15.24 -6.36 -6.05
C LYS A 134 -13.88 -5.68 -6.14
N ILE A 135 -13.43 -5.30 -7.34
CA ILE A 135 -12.18 -4.58 -7.57
C ILE A 135 -12.30 -3.15 -7.00
N PHE A 136 -13.48 -2.54 -7.12
CA PHE A 136 -13.75 -1.17 -6.68
C PHE A 136 -14.30 -1.07 -5.24
N HIS A 137 -14.38 -2.17 -4.48
CA HIS A 137 -14.94 -2.13 -3.13
C HIS A 137 -14.12 -1.20 -2.21
N PRO A 138 -14.77 -0.31 -1.42
CA PRO A 138 -14.08 0.57 -0.49
C PRO A 138 -13.38 -0.24 0.62
N GLY A 139 -12.10 -0.01 0.85
CA GLY A 139 -11.27 -0.77 1.81
C GLY A 139 -9.79 -0.79 1.44
N MET A 140 -8.99 -1.63 2.11
CA MET A 140 -7.62 -1.89 1.66
C MET A 140 -7.69 -2.64 0.32
N PRO A 141 -7.18 -2.08 -0.78
CA PRO A 141 -7.29 -2.74 -2.07
C PRO A 141 -6.34 -3.94 -2.13
N PRO A 142 -6.72 -5.03 -2.83
CA PRO A 142 -5.77 -6.07 -3.21
C PRO A 142 -4.80 -5.53 -4.27
N SER A 143 -3.80 -6.34 -4.64
CA SER A 143 -2.98 -6.09 -5.83
C SER A 143 -3.52 -6.91 -7.01
N GLU A 144 -3.57 -6.34 -8.22
CA GLU A 144 -3.87 -7.08 -9.45
C GLU A 144 -2.93 -8.25 -9.66
N PHE A 145 -1.65 -8.12 -9.31
CA PHE A 145 -0.67 -9.18 -9.49
C PHE A 145 -0.97 -10.33 -8.53
N MET A 146 -1.42 -10.01 -7.31
CA MET A 146 -1.91 -11.01 -6.35
C MET A 146 -3.21 -11.68 -6.81
N ILE A 147 -4.20 -10.93 -7.29
CA ILE A 147 -5.44 -11.47 -7.85
C ILE A 147 -5.13 -12.40 -9.01
N TYR A 148 -4.33 -11.92 -9.97
CA TYR A 148 -4.00 -12.64 -11.18
C TYR A 148 -3.24 -13.93 -10.86
N GLY A 149 -2.14 -13.84 -10.11
CA GLY A 149 -1.30 -14.99 -9.79
C GLY A 149 -2.05 -16.05 -9.01
N ALA A 150 -2.82 -15.66 -7.98
CA ALA A 150 -3.60 -16.61 -7.19
C ALA A 150 -4.75 -17.25 -7.98
N PHE A 151 -5.44 -16.49 -8.83
CA PHE A 151 -6.48 -17.03 -9.71
C PHE A 151 -5.89 -18.00 -10.73
N ALA A 152 -4.81 -17.61 -11.41
CA ALA A 152 -4.15 -18.40 -12.43
C ALA A 152 -3.61 -19.71 -11.83
N HIS A 153 -2.97 -19.64 -10.67
CA HIS A 153 -2.45 -20.81 -9.97
C HIS A 153 -3.56 -21.81 -9.63
N ARG A 154 -4.76 -21.34 -9.25
CA ARG A 154 -5.88 -22.19 -8.85
C ARG A 154 -6.64 -22.79 -10.04
N TYR A 155 -6.87 -22.02 -11.10
CA TYR A 155 -7.82 -22.39 -12.16
C TYR A 155 -7.21 -22.63 -13.53
N THR A 156 -5.96 -22.21 -13.75
CA THR A 156 -5.20 -22.35 -15.00
C THR A 156 -3.74 -22.69 -14.69
N ASN A 157 -3.52 -23.64 -13.78
CA ASN A 157 -2.19 -23.96 -13.27
C ASN A 157 -1.22 -24.36 -14.40
N ASP A 158 -1.74 -25.04 -15.41
CA ASP A 158 -1.03 -25.50 -16.60
C ASP A 158 -0.59 -24.39 -17.55
N ALA A 159 -1.16 -23.18 -17.45
CA ALA A 159 -0.82 -22.04 -18.30
C ALA A 159 0.54 -21.39 -17.96
N TYR A 160 1.14 -21.75 -16.82
CA TYR A 160 2.36 -21.12 -16.31
C TYR A 160 3.40 -22.15 -15.87
N GLU A 161 4.66 -21.71 -15.87
CA GLU A 161 5.75 -22.35 -15.16
C GLU A 161 5.89 -21.70 -13.78
N TRP A 162 5.34 -22.33 -12.75
CA TRP A 162 5.39 -21.82 -11.38
C TRP A 162 6.72 -22.13 -10.71
N ARG A 163 7.40 -21.11 -10.18
CA ARG A 163 8.68 -21.29 -9.47
C ARG A 163 8.67 -20.59 -8.13
N PHE A 164 9.18 -21.26 -7.12
CA PHE A 164 9.50 -20.59 -5.88
C PHE A 164 10.70 -19.66 -6.09
N VAL A 165 10.64 -18.48 -5.49
CA VAL A 165 11.78 -17.55 -5.51
C VAL A 165 12.95 -18.17 -4.74
N ASP A 166 14.11 -18.18 -5.38
CA ASP A 166 15.39 -18.49 -4.76
C ASP A 166 16.15 -17.18 -4.55
N ASP A 167 16.34 -16.77 -3.30
CA ASP A 167 17.03 -15.53 -2.94
C ASP A 167 18.52 -15.54 -3.30
N ALA A 168 19.10 -16.73 -3.53
CA ALA A 168 20.48 -16.86 -3.99
C ALA A 168 20.60 -16.77 -5.52
N ALA A 169 19.50 -16.94 -6.26
CA ALA A 169 19.52 -16.90 -7.71
C ALA A 169 19.57 -15.44 -8.23
N PRO A 170 20.29 -15.18 -9.35
CA PRO A 170 20.22 -13.90 -10.03
C PRO A 170 18.76 -13.58 -10.40
N SER A 171 18.32 -12.37 -10.04
CA SER A 171 17.01 -11.87 -10.43
C SER A 171 17.09 -11.12 -11.75
N LEU A 172 16.07 -11.27 -12.59
CA LEU A 172 15.91 -10.46 -13.80
C LEU A 172 15.74 -8.97 -13.46
N SER A 173 15.10 -8.71 -12.32
CA SER A 173 14.78 -7.38 -11.81
C SER A 173 15.56 -7.04 -10.54
N TYR A 174 16.04 -5.81 -10.45
CA TYR A 174 16.52 -5.24 -9.20
C TYR A 174 15.42 -4.40 -8.56
N GLU A 175 14.96 -4.82 -7.39
CA GLU A 175 13.93 -4.09 -6.64
C GLU A 175 14.60 -3.04 -5.77
N VAL A 176 14.48 -1.79 -6.17
CA VAL A 176 15.09 -0.67 -5.47
C VAL A 176 14.29 -0.43 -4.19
N ASN A 177 14.84 -0.97 -3.08
CA ASN A 177 14.40 -0.73 -1.71
C ASN A 177 13.01 -1.27 -1.35
N GLN A 178 12.82 -2.57 -1.57
CA GLN A 178 11.81 -3.33 -0.83
C GLN A 178 12.43 -3.93 0.43
N ARG A 179 12.48 -3.16 1.52
CA ARG A 179 12.72 -3.76 2.84
C ARG A 179 11.53 -3.50 3.76
N PRO A 180 10.94 -4.56 4.32
CA PRO A 180 10.04 -4.46 5.47
C PRO A 180 10.59 -3.49 6.52
N PRO A 181 9.75 -2.62 7.13
CA PRO A 181 8.29 -2.53 6.99
C PRO A 181 7.81 -1.53 5.91
N THR A 182 8.69 -0.78 5.26
CA THR A 182 8.31 0.36 4.40
C THR A 182 8.55 0.05 2.92
N TYR A 183 7.57 -0.60 2.27
CA TYR A 183 7.50 -0.73 0.80
C TYR A 183 7.34 0.63 0.05
N ALA A 184 7.65 1.75 0.70
CA ALA A 184 7.41 3.09 0.21
C ALA A 184 8.60 4.03 0.44
N GLU A 185 9.76 3.49 0.83
CA GLU A 185 10.97 4.27 1.10
C GLU A 185 12.08 3.85 0.15
N LEU A 186 12.81 4.82 -0.39
CA LEU A 186 14.01 4.58 -1.18
C LEU A 186 15.25 4.89 -0.33
N ASP A 187 16.16 3.93 -0.22
CA ASP A 187 17.51 4.14 0.27
C ASP A 187 18.26 5.09 -0.70
N PRO A 188 18.67 6.28 -0.23
CA PRO A 188 19.37 7.25 -1.05
C PRO A 188 20.76 6.75 -1.49
N HIS A 189 21.35 5.78 -0.78
CA HIS A 189 22.68 5.26 -1.05
C HIS A 189 22.72 4.17 -2.13
N VAL A 190 21.56 3.65 -2.54
CA VAL A 190 21.46 2.69 -3.64
C VAL A 190 21.62 3.44 -4.96
N GLY A 191 22.67 3.15 -5.72
CA GLY A 191 22.91 3.70 -7.06
C GLY A 191 22.71 2.66 -8.17
N LEU A 192 22.88 3.07 -9.42
CA LEU A 192 22.73 2.18 -10.59
C LEU A 192 23.63 0.93 -10.50
N SER A 193 24.83 1.07 -9.93
CA SER A 193 25.78 -0.04 -9.75
C SER A 193 25.25 -1.16 -8.86
N ALA A 194 24.27 -0.90 -7.99
CA ALA A 194 23.65 -1.93 -7.15
C ALA A 194 22.76 -2.89 -7.96
N ALA A 195 22.26 -2.45 -9.12
CA ALA A 195 21.45 -3.27 -10.02
C ALA A 195 22.29 -4.23 -10.88
N ALA A 196 23.60 -4.35 -10.63
CA ALA A 196 24.53 -5.10 -11.46
C ALA A 196 23.99 -6.50 -11.86
N GLY A 197 23.89 -6.73 -13.17
CA GLY A 197 23.41 -7.98 -13.75
C GLY A 197 21.89 -8.11 -13.88
N SER A 198 21.11 -7.19 -13.31
CA SER A 198 19.66 -7.11 -13.55
C SER A 198 19.38 -6.41 -14.87
N LYS A 199 18.33 -6.85 -15.57
CA LYS A 199 17.94 -6.26 -16.86
C LYS A 199 17.04 -5.04 -16.71
N TYR A 200 16.40 -4.88 -15.56
CA TYR A 200 15.61 -3.70 -15.24
C TYR A 200 15.53 -3.48 -13.73
N CYS A 201 15.25 -2.24 -13.35
CA CYS A 201 14.95 -1.84 -11.98
C CYS A 201 13.47 -1.58 -11.81
N VAL A 202 12.98 -1.80 -10.60
CA VAL A 202 11.64 -1.39 -10.17
C VAL A 202 11.72 -0.56 -8.92
N PHE A 203 11.02 0.56 -8.90
CA PHE A 203 11.07 1.56 -7.83
C PHE A 203 9.72 1.62 -7.11
N TRP A 204 9.29 0.53 -6.47
CA TRP A 204 8.02 0.48 -5.73
C TRP A 204 8.08 1.39 -4.50
N SER A 205 7.72 2.67 -4.70
CA SER A 205 7.77 3.73 -3.71
C SER A 205 6.70 4.78 -4.01
N TYR A 206 6.68 5.88 -3.24
CA TYR A 206 5.92 7.06 -3.64
C TYR A 206 6.44 7.55 -4.99
N TRP A 207 5.52 7.84 -5.92
CA TRP A 207 5.84 8.22 -7.30
C TRP A 207 6.95 9.27 -7.40
N ILE A 208 6.89 10.34 -6.61
CA ILE A 208 7.90 11.41 -6.64
C ILE A 208 9.30 10.90 -6.26
N LEU A 209 9.40 9.96 -5.31
CA LEU A 209 10.67 9.35 -4.95
C LEU A 209 11.20 8.44 -6.06
N SER A 210 10.31 7.64 -6.65
CA SER A 210 10.62 6.77 -7.79
C SER A 210 11.12 7.58 -8.98
N GLU A 211 10.44 8.67 -9.32
CA GLU A 211 10.83 9.63 -10.36
C GLU A 211 12.24 10.19 -10.13
N ILE A 212 12.49 10.75 -8.93
CA ILE A 212 13.82 11.26 -8.54
C ILE A 212 14.89 10.18 -8.76
N LYS A 213 14.62 8.94 -8.33
CA LYS A 213 15.59 7.85 -8.39
C LYS A 213 15.81 7.33 -9.80
N MET A 214 14.78 7.29 -10.63
CA MET A 214 14.88 6.96 -12.05
C MET A 214 15.73 7.98 -12.79
N VAL A 215 15.56 9.29 -12.50
CA VAL A 215 16.39 10.36 -13.08
C VAL A 215 17.85 10.22 -12.64
N GLU A 216 18.10 9.91 -11.36
CA GLU A 216 19.45 9.62 -10.86
C GLU A 216 20.10 8.43 -11.60
N PHE A 217 19.37 7.31 -11.72
CA PHE A 217 19.87 6.12 -12.43
C PHE A 217 20.13 6.40 -13.91
N LEU A 218 19.26 7.16 -14.58
CA LEU A 218 19.45 7.55 -15.97
C LEU A 218 20.69 8.42 -16.14
N ARG A 219 20.93 9.36 -15.22
CA ARG A 219 22.15 10.19 -15.21
C ARG A 219 23.41 9.35 -15.03
N ASP A 220 23.38 8.40 -14.09
CA ASP A 220 24.49 7.47 -13.84
C ASP A 220 24.76 6.59 -15.08
N ALA A 221 23.71 6.13 -15.77
CA ALA A 221 23.82 5.36 -17.01
C ALA A 221 24.45 6.19 -18.13
N CYS A 222 23.98 7.42 -18.35
CA CYS A 222 24.56 8.33 -19.33
C CYS A 222 26.05 8.56 -19.07
N ALA A 223 26.44 8.78 -17.81
CA ALA A 223 27.84 8.94 -17.44
C ALA A 223 28.66 7.67 -17.70
N ALA A 224 28.14 6.49 -17.34
CA ALA A 224 28.82 5.21 -17.54
C ALA A 224 29.02 4.86 -19.03
N HIS A 225 28.11 5.28 -19.90
CA HIS A 225 28.17 5.06 -21.35
C HIS A 225 28.86 6.20 -22.13
N GLY A 226 29.38 7.22 -21.44
CA GLY A 226 30.04 8.36 -22.09
C GLY A 226 29.08 9.19 -22.97
N ILE A 227 27.78 9.19 -22.65
CA ILE A 227 26.78 10.03 -23.31
C ILE A 227 26.93 11.45 -22.76
N ASP A 228 27.68 12.28 -23.48
CA ASP A 228 27.91 13.69 -23.15
C ASP A 228 26.97 14.60 -23.97
N ASP A 229 25.68 14.52 -23.67
CA ASP A 229 24.67 15.42 -24.22
C ASP A 229 24.33 16.50 -23.17
N ALA A 230 24.84 17.70 -23.39
CA ALA A 230 24.63 18.83 -22.49
C ALA A 230 23.15 19.23 -22.36
N GLY A 231 22.35 19.04 -23.42
CA GLY A 231 20.92 19.32 -23.41
C GLY A 231 20.16 18.30 -22.57
N LEU A 232 20.46 17.01 -22.73
CA LEU A 232 19.92 15.94 -21.90
C LEU A 232 20.30 16.14 -20.43
N LYS A 233 21.57 16.45 -20.15
CA LYS A 233 22.03 16.68 -18.78
C LYS A 233 21.29 17.86 -18.13
N ALA A 234 21.18 18.99 -18.83
CA ALA A 234 20.45 20.15 -18.34
C ALA A 234 18.96 19.83 -18.10
N HIS A 235 18.35 19.05 -18.99
CA HIS A 235 16.96 18.59 -18.82
C HIS A 235 16.81 17.69 -17.59
N LEU A 236 17.69 16.71 -17.39
CA LEU A 236 17.67 15.83 -16.22
C LEU A 236 17.88 16.59 -14.92
N ASP A 237 18.79 17.56 -14.89
CA ASP A 237 19.03 18.40 -13.70
C ASP A 237 17.81 19.30 -13.40
N ALA A 238 17.13 19.82 -14.43
CA ALA A 238 15.89 20.57 -14.28
C ALA A 238 14.75 19.69 -13.75
N GLU A 239 14.55 18.50 -14.31
CA GLU A 239 13.52 17.55 -13.85
C GLU A 239 13.79 17.07 -12.42
N LEU A 240 15.05 16.81 -12.07
CA LEU A 240 15.43 16.43 -10.71
C LEU A 240 15.12 17.56 -9.71
N THR A 241 15.35 18.81 -10.11
CA THR A 241 15.03 19.99 -9.28
C THR A 241 13.52 20.13 -9.12
N ALA A 242 12.76 20.08 -10.21
CA ALA A 242 11.30 20.17 -10.19
C ALA A 242 10.66 19.04 -9.36
N SER A 243 11.16 17.81 -9.48
CA SER A 243 10.68 16.66 -8.70
C SER A 243 10.95 16.82 -7.20
N ARG A 244 12.12 17.37 -6.83
CA ARG A 244 12.45 17.69 -5.44
C ARG A 244 11.59 18.80 -4.87
N ASP A 245 11.29 19.84 -5.66
CA ASP A 245 10.40 20.92 -5.25
C ASP A 245 8.97 20.38 -4.99
N ARG A 246 8.44 19.54 -5.89
CA ARG A 246 7.15 18.84 -5.68
C ARG A 246 7.15 17.98 -4.41
N LEU A 247 8.27 17.30 -4.11
CA LEU A 247 8.41 16.53 -2.88
C LEU A 247 8.35 17.42 -1.64
N ILE A 248 9.06 18.55 -1.66
CA ILE A 248 9.09 19.51 -0.55
C ILE A 248 7.69 20.08 -0.31
N GLU A 249 6.98 20.49 -1.36
CA GLU A 249 5.61 20.99 -1.26
C GLU A 249 4.68 19.97 -0.62
N ARG A 250 4.74 18.70 -1.06
CA ARG A 250 3.96 17.61 -0.48
C ARG A 250 4.29 17.38 0.99
N LEU A 251 5.57 17.30 1.35
CA LEU A 251 5.99 17.08 2.73
C LEU A 251 5.57 18.24 3.65
N CYS A 252 5.57 19.47 3.14
CA CYS A 252 5.02 20.62 3.85
C CYS A 252 3.52 20.46 4.11
N ALA A 253 2.74 20.07 3.10
CA ALA A 253 1.30 19.83 3.25
C ALA A 253 0.99 18.68 4.24
N ASP A 254 1.71 17.56 4.14
CA ASP A 254 1.55 16.43 5.06
C ASP A 254 1.88 16.83 6.50
N ARG A 255 2.93 17.63 6.71
CA ARG A 255 3.30 18.16 8.02
C ARG A 255 2.20 19.06 8.60
N GLU A 256 1.63 19.96 7.79
CA GLU A 256 0.54 20.83 8.22
C GLU A 256 -0.71 20.02 8.63
N ALA A 257 -1.02 18.95 7.90
CA ALA A 257 -2.12 18.05 8.23
C ALA A 257 -1.89 17.31 9.56
N VAL A 258 -0.68 16.78 9.78
CA VAL A 258 -0.30 16.14 11.05
C VAL A 258 -0.36 17.13 12.22
N ASP A 259 0.12 18.36 12.02
CA ASP A 259 0.06 19.41 13.03
C ASP A 259 -1.39 19.81 13.35
N ALA A 260 -2.28 19.83 12.36
CA ALA A 260 -3.71 20.06 12.57
C ALA A 260 -4.39 18.92 13.36
N ASP A 261 -4.10 17.66 13.01
CA ASP A 261 -4.60 16.49 13.73
C ASP A 261 -4.10 16.46 15.19
N ARG A 262 -2.81 16.78 15.41
CA ARG A 262 -2.24 16.89 16.76
C ARG A 262 -2.98 17.95 17.59
N ARG A 263 -3.21 19.15 17.04
CA ARG A 263 -3.97 20.21 17.73
C ARG A 263 -5.38 19.75 18.10
N ALA A 264 -6.08 19.09 17.18
CA ALA A 264 -7.41 18.55 17.46
C ALA A 264 -7.40 17.49 18.57
N LYS A 265 -6.37 16.63 18.62
CA LYS A 265 -6.19 15.66 19.70
C LYS A 265 -5.88 16.33 21.03
N ASP A 266 -5.04 17.37 21.05
CA ASP A 266 -4.71 18.13 22.25
C ASP A 266 -5.96 18.81 22.85
N GLU A 267 -6.85 19.37 22.01
CA GLU A 267 -8.13 19.94 22.46
C GLU A 267 -9.04 18.89 23.12
N VAL A 268 -9.08 17.67 22.56
CA VAL A 268 -9.84 16.56 23.15
C VAL A 268 -9.25 16.15 24.50
N ILE A 269 -7.92 16.06 24.61
CA ILE A 269 -7.22 15.74 25.86
C ILE A 269 -7.50 16.80 26.93
N GLU A 270 -7.48 18.08 26.57
CA GLU A 270 -7.78 19.18 27.50
C GLU A 270 -9.23 19.10 28.00
N ARG A 271 -10.19 18.84 27.10
CA ARG A 271 -11.60 18.65 27.49
C ARG A 271 -11.76 17.48 28.46
N LEU A 272 -11.21 16.32 28.12
CA LEU A 272 -11.31 15.12 28.95
C LEU A 272 -10.62 15.31 30.31
N SER A 273 -9.48 16.00 30.35
CA SER A 273 -8.81 16.36 31.60
C SER A 273 -9.72 17.20 32.52
N ARG A 274 -10.45 18.18 31.97
CA ARG A 274 -11.41 18.98 32.74
C ARG A 274 -12.59 18.15 33.24
N GLU A 275 -13.13 17.25 32.42
CA GLU A 275 -14.21 16.36 32.81
C GLU A 275 -13.80 15.42 33.95
N ILE A 276 -12.58 14.86 33.90
CA ILE A 276 -12.04 14.00 34.97
C ILE A 276 -11.93 14.76 36.29
N VAL A 277 -11.45 16.01 36.27
CA VAL A 277 -11.38 16.85 37.48
C VAL A 277 -12.77 17.07 38.06
N ALA A 278 -13.74 17.46 37.24
CA ALA A 278 -15.12 17.70 37.69
C ALA A 278 -15.77 16.43 38.28
N ILE A 279 -15.55 15.26 37.66
CA ILE A 279 -16.02 13.97 38.17
C ILE A 279 -15.38 13.63 39.52
N ASN A 280 -14.08 13.88 39.68
CA ASN A 280 -13.38 13.61 40.93
C ASN A 280 -13.86 14.54 42.05
N GLU A 281 -14.13 15.81 41.76
CA GLU A 281 -14.70 16.76 42.71
C GLU A 281 -16.11 16.35 43.16
N ASP A 282 -16.99 15.99 42.21
CA ASP A 282 -18.34 15.48 42.52
C ASP A 282 -18.29 14.19 43.34
N ARG A 283 -17.37 13.27 43.00
CA ARG A 283 -17.15 12.05 43.77
C ARG A 283 -16.70 12.33 45.19
N SER A 284 -15.73 13.24 45.37
CA SER A 284 -15.26 13.64 46.71
C SER A 284 -16.39 14.22 47.56
N ALA A 285 -17.23 15.10 46.98
CA ALA A 285 -18.38 15.67 47.66
C ALA A 285 -19.42 14.59 48.06
N LYS A 286 -19.66 13.60 47.20
CA LYS A 286 -20.53 12.46 47.51
C LYS A 286 -19.96 11.58 48.62
N ASP A 287 -18.66 11.31 48.61
CA ASP A 287 -17.98 10.53 49.66
C ASP A 287 -18.07 11.24 51.02
N GLU A 288 -17.95 12.57 51.06
CA GLU A 288 -18.17 13.36 52.28
C GLU A 288 -19.61 13.27 52.81
N LEU A 289 -20.60 13.34 51.91
CA LEU A 289 -22.02 13.19 52.27
C LEU A 289 -22.31 11.80 52.83
N ILE A 290 -21.80 10.74 52.19
CA ILE A 290 -21.93 9.37 52.67
C ILE A 290 -21.35 9.25 54.08
N ASN A 291 -20.14 9.74 54.30
CA ASN A 291 -19.50 9.69 55.62
C ASN A 291 -20.29 10.44 56.69
N ARG A 292 -20.95 11.55 56.35
CA ARG A 292 -21.84 12.26 57.26
C ARG A 292 -23.07 11.43 57.62
N LEU A 293 -23.76 10.87 56.62
CA LEU A 293 -24.95 10.06 56.82
C LEU A 293 -24.66 8.80 57.63
N VAL A 294 -23.51 8.16 57.42
CA VAL A 294 -23.07 7.01 58.23
C VAL A 294 -22.99 7.39 59.71
N ARG A 295 -22.38 8.54 60.06
CA ARG A 295 -22.30 9.01 61.45
C ARG A 295 -23.68 9.33 62.03
N GLU A 296 -24.57 9.92 61.26
CA GLU A 296 -25.95 10.20 61.70
C GLU A 296 -26.72 8.91 62.00
N ILE A 297 -26.57 7.88 61.15
CA ILE A 297 -27.15 6.55 61.37
C ILE A 297 -26.60 5.93 62.66
N ASP A 298 -25.29 6.02 62.91
CA ASP A 298 -24.68 5.51 64.13
C ASP A 298 -25.28 6.19 65.38
N VAL A 299 -25.44 7.51 65.37
CA VAL A 299 -26.08 8.25 66.48
C VAL A 299 -27.54 7.81 66.70
N ILE A 300 -28.30 7.62 65.62
CA ILE A 300 -29.70 7.16 65.71
C ILE A 300 -29.77 5.73 66.27
N ASN A 301 -28.86 4.85 65.85
CA ASN A 301 -28.79 3.48 66.35
C ASN A 301 -28.45 3.46 67.85
N ASP A 302 -27.47 4.24 68.29
CA ASP A 302 -27.13 4.41 69.71
C ASP A 302 -28.32 4.91 70.54
N ASP A 303 -29.07 5.90 70.06
CA ASP A 303 -30.27 6.41 70.73
C ASP A 303 -31.37 5.35 70.80
N ARG A 304 -31.56 4.60 69.71
CA ARG A 304 -32.52 3.50 69.66
C ARG A 304 -32.16 2.39 70.64
N GLU A 305 -30.89 1.99 70.74
CA GLU A 305 -30.44 0.99 71.71
C GLU A 305 -30.69 1.44 73.15
N LYS A 306 -30.44 2.71 73.47
CA LYS A 306 -30.74 3.29 74.79
C LYS A 306 -32.25 3.27 75.07
N LYS A 307 -33.08 3.65 74.11
CA LYS A 307 -34.54 3.58 74.23
C LYS A 307 -35.03 2.14 74.42
N ASP A 308 -34.51 1.19 73.64
CA ASP A 308 -34.85 -0.23 73.76
C ASP A 308 -34.41 -0.82 75.11
N HIS A 309 -33.32 -0.33 75.70
CA HIS A 309 -32.92 -0.66 77.07
C HIS A 309 -33.93 -0.12 78.11
N VAL A 310 -34.31 1.15 78.00
CA VAL A 310 -35.33 1.75 78.89
C VAL A 310 -36.67 1.01 78.79
N ILE A 311 -37.13 0.71 77.57
CA ILE A 311 -38.36 -0.07 77.35
C ILE A 311 -38.25 -1.44 78.00
N ARG A 312 -37.11 -2.15 77.88
CA ARG A 312 -36.89 -3.43 78.56
C ARG A 312 -36.97 -3.30 80.08
N VAL A 313 -36.36 -2.27 80.67
CA VAL A 313 -36.43 -2.01 82.11
C VAL A 313 -37.88 -1.74 82.56
N LEU A 314 -38.64 -0.95 81.79
CA LEU A 314 -40.03 -0.63 82.10
C LEU A 314 -41.02 -1.78 81.86
N SER A 315 -40.74 -2.63 80.86
CA SER A 315 -41.59 -3.79 80.49
C SER A 315 -41.27 -5.04 81.32
N GLY A 316 -40.10 -5.07 81.96
CA GLY A 316 -39.62 -6.11 82.87
C GLY A 316 -39.80 -5.79 84.34
N GLY A 317 -40.82 -5.01 84.69
CA GLY A 317 -41.28 -4.87 86.08
C GLY A 317 -41.89 -6.17 86.62
N GLN A 318 -41.04 -7.16 86.86
CA GLN A 318 -41.05 -8.10 88.00
C GLN A 318 -39.62 -8.49 88.35
#